data_AF-A0A7C4BEQ6-F1
#
_entry.id   AF-A0A7C4BEQ6-F1
#
_cell.length_a   1.000
_cell.length_b   1.000
_cell.length_c   1.000
_cell.angle_alpha   90.00
_cell.angle_beta   90.00
_cell.angle_gamma   90.00
#
_symmetry.space_group_name_H-M   'P 1'
#
loop_
_entity.id
_entity.type
_entity.pdbx_description
1 polymer ?
#
loop_
_entity_poly.entity_id
_entity_poly.type
_entity_poly.pdbx_seq_one_letter_code
_entity_poly.pdbx_strand_id
1 'polypeptide(L)'
;MGEISWLALKGGVMVVWFVIAYLITFYFIRKKVRNVPLATFLPAVVAFLMVVPFYGGRLRNWIQEAEQLWREVVRPELFHLLLGICLGLGMVAVGALLSKKARLGTWGWEAGIDPYRFRAAGQFMAMLLLLYFVEVTGLNLSFLFLMALVAALVVSEFFKSFYSPNSAEPTRPASKLRRISYWWTGTAGPGEKFYFPSLFCLTGLLVVFLWLPAYLRPSLLLLALSDPVATWVGTKFGKRKLAWGKSLEGSLCFFAVAFLCLFLLCSYPLVLSAVTALLVALVESVGRRGVDNLTIPLATSLFLRFLPL
;
A
#
# COMPACT_ATOMS: atom_id res chain seq x y z
N MET A 1 -11.25 -19.12 4.75
CA MET A 1 -11.17 -17.71 5.21
C MET A 1 -12.58 -17.18 5.31
N GLY A 2 -12.93 -16.47 6.39
CA GLY A 2 -14.26 -15.85 6.53
C GLY A 2 -14.50 -14.75 5.49
N GLU A 3 -15.69 -14.17 5.47
CA GLU A 3 -16.00 -12.98 4.65
C GLU A 3 -15.70 -11.68 5.41
N ILE A 4 -15.54 -10.57 4.68
CA ILE A 4 -15.46 -9.24 5.30
C ILE A 4 -16.86 -8.89 5.81
N SER A 5 -16.97 -8.62 7.11
CA SER A 5 -18.21 -8.14 7.69
C SER A 5 -18.63 -6.82 7.06
N TRP A 6 -19.95 -6.62 6.89
CA TRP A 6 -20.50 -5.36 6.43
C TRP A 6 -20.01 -4.16 7.26
N LEU A 7 -19.84 -4.37 8.56
CA LEU A 7 -19.36 -3.36 9.51
C LEU A 7 -17.92 -2.92 9.20
N ALA A 8 -17.01 -3.85 8.95
CA ALA A 8 -15.64 -3.54 8.55
C ALA A 8 -15.58 -2.92 7.15
N LEU A 9 -16.38 -3.43 6.21
CA LEU A 9 -16.49 -2.89 4.85
C LEU A 9 -16.92 -1.42 4.88
N LYS A 10 -18.05 -1.13 5.52
CA LYS A 10 -18.61 0.21 5.66
C LYS A 10 -17.64 1.13 6.41
N GLY A 11 -17.08 0.68 7.54
CA GLY A 11 -16.10 1.44 8.32
C GLY A 11 -14.87 1.85 7.49
N GLY A 12 -14.27 0.90 6.78
CA GLY A 12 -13.10 1.15 5.92
C GLY A 12 -13.40 2.12 4.77
N VAL A 13 -14.52 1.94 4.07
CA VAL A 13 -14.94 2.86 2.99
C VAL A 13 -15.21 4.27 3.52
N MET A 14 -15.86 4.39 4.69
CA MET A 14 -16.13 5.69 5.31
C MET A 14 -14.87 6.43 5.75
N VAL A 15 -13.79 5.73 6.14
CA VAL A 15 -12.49 6.35 6.41
C VAL A 15 -11.90 7.00 5.16
N VAL A 16 -11.90 6.28 4.03
CA VAL A 16 -11.39 6.81 2.76
C VAL A 16 -12.27 7.96 2.26
N TRP A 17 -13.59 7.83 2.37
CA TRP A 17 -14.54 8.90 2.03
C TRP A 17 -14.32 10.15 2.87
N PHE A 18 -14.20 10.02 4.19
CA PHE A 18 -13.88 11.11 5.10
C PHE A 18 -12.60 11.83 4.68
N VAL A 19 -11.55 11.08 4.35
CA VAL A 19 -10.27 11.65 3.90
C VAL A 19 -10.44 12.41 2.59
N ILE A 20 -11.12 11.85 1.60
CA ILE A 20 -11.36 12.55 0.32
C ILE A 20 -12.16 13.85 0.56
N ALA A 21 -13.27 13.77 1.30
CA ALA A 21 -14.09 14.91 1.63
C ALA A 21 -13.30 15.99 2.40
N TYR A 22 -12.47 15.57 3.36
CA TYR A 22 -11.59 16.45 4.12
C TYR A 22 -10.64 17.20 3.20
N LEU A 23 -9.94 16.48 2.32
CA LEU A 23 -8.93 17.07 1.44
C LEU A 23 -9.57 18.04 0.44
N ILE A 24 -10.67 17.65 -0.20
CA ILE A 24 -11.41 18.54 -1.12
C ILE A 24 -11.82 19.83 -0.39
N THR A 25 -12.43 19.69 0.79
CA THR A 25 -12.90 20.85 1.54
C THR A 25 -11.74 21.71 2.04
N PHE A 26 -10.65 21.08 2.50
CA PHE A 26 -9.42 21.76 2.91
C PHE A 26 -8.84 22.59 1.76
N TYR A 27 -8.80 22.06 0.54
CA TYR A 27 -8.35 22.79 -0.64
C TYR A 27 -9.09 24.11 -0.84
N PHE A 28 -10.43 24.07 -0.79
CA PHE A 28 -11.25 25.27 -1.01
C PHE A 28 -11.22 26.24 0.16
N ILE A 29 -11.28 25.74 1.40
CA ILE A 29 -11.27 26.59 2.61
C ILE A 29 -9.91 27.26 2.78
N ARG A 30 -8.81 26.54 2.55
CA ARG A 30 -7.45 27.08 2.72
C ARG A 30 -7.15 28.27 1.80
N LYS A 31 -7.80 28.34 0.62
CA LYS A 31 -7.71 29.50 -0.29
C LYS A 31 -8.34 30.76 0.28
N LYS A 32 -9.36 30.65 1.12
CA LYS A 32 -10.13 31.79 1.65
C LYS A 32 -9.78 32.13 3.11
N VAL A 33 -9.38 31.13 3.90
CA VAL A 33 -9.13 31.28 5.34
C VAL A 33 -7.63 31.27 5.61
N ARG A 34 -7.10 32.40 6.13
CA ARG A 34 -5.69 32.53 6.53
C ARG A 34 -5.38 31.87 7.88
N ASN A 35 -6.35 31.80 8.79
CA ASN A 35 -6.21 31.15 10.10
C ASN A 35 -6.05 29.63 9.91
N VAL A 36 -4.86 29.10 10.20
CA VAL A 36 -4.52 27.69 9.95
C VAL A 36 -5.36 26.72 10.81
N PRO A 37 -5.53 26.93 12.13
CA PRO A 37 -6.45 26.11 12.93
C PRO A 37 -7.85 26.03 12.32
N LEU A 38 -8.44 27.17 11.96
CA LEU A 38 -9.79 27.23 11.40
C LEU A 38 -9.86 26.55 10.01
N ALA A 39 -8.84 26.78 9.18
CA ALA A 39 -8.72 26.15 7.86
C ALA A 39 -8.48 24.64 7.91
N THR A 40 -8.14 24.09 9.08
CA THR A 40 -7.92 22.65 9.31
C THR A 40 -9.15 22.02 9.97
N PHE A 41 -9.79 22.73 10.91
CA PHE A 41 -10.95 22.26 11.66
C PHE A 41 -12.24 22.25 10.82
N LEU A 42 -12.54 23.31 10.07
CA LEU A 42 -13.77 23.39 9.27
C LEU A 42 -13.88 22.24 8.23
N PRO A 43 -12.82 21.87 7.48
CA PRO A 43 -12.86 20.70 6.62
C PRO A 43 -13.17 19.40 7.35
N ALA A 44 -12.70 19.20 8.58
CA ALA A 44 -13.00 18.02 9.36
C ALA A 44 -14.49 17.94 9.73
N VAL A 45 -15.08 19.08 10.12
CA VAL A 45 -16.51 19.17 10.38
C VAL A 45 -17.32 18.86 9.12
N VAL A 46 -16.97 19.46 7.98
CA VAL A 46 -17.66 19.21 6.70
C VAL A 46 -17.52 17.75 6.27
N ALA A 47 -16.31 17.19 6.35
CA ALA A 47 -16.06 15.79 6.01
C ALA A 47 -16.86 14.84 6.90
N PHE A 48 -16.95 15.13 8.21
CA PHE A 48 -17.77 14.36 9.13
C PHE A 48 -19.26 14.45 8.77
N LEU A 49 -19.77 15.64 8.48
CA LEU A 49 -21.17 15.83 8.04
C LEU A 49 -21.47 15.09 6.74
N MET A 50 -20.50 14.93 5.84
CA MET A 50 -20.64 14.12 4.61
C MET A 50 -20.64 12.61 4.86
N VAL A 51 -20.22 12.13 6.04
CA VAL A 51 -20.28 10.72 6.45
C VAL A 51 -21.64 10.37 7.07
N VAL A 52 -22.25 11.29 7.83
CA VAL A 52 -23.50 11.06 8.57
C VAL A 52 -24.68 10.51 7.73
N PRO A 53 -24.90 10.92 6.45
CA PRO A 53 -25.95 10.34 5.60
C PRO A 53 -25.84 8.82 5.41
N PHE A 54 -24.62 8.27 5.39
CA PHE A 54 -24.39 6.82 5.27
C PHE A 54 -24.78 6.04 6.53
N TYR A 55 -25.14 6.74 7.60
CA TYR A 55 -25.66 6.19 8.85
C TYR A 55 -27.13 6.60 9.06
N GLY A 56 -27.85 6.88 7.97
CA GLY A 56 -29.28 7.26 8.02
C GLY A 56 -29.51 8.67 8.55
N GLY A 57 -28.51 9.56 8.45
CA GLY A 57 -28.64 10.97 8.84
C GLY A 57 -28.65 11.22 10.34
N ARG A 58 -28.46 10.20 11.18
CA ARG A 58 -28.52 10.29 12.65
C ARG A 58 -27.17 9.99 13.29
N LEU A 59 -26.67 10.92 14.08
CA LEU A 59 -25.41 10.75 14.83
C LEU A 59 -25.43 9.51 15.73
N ARG A 60 -26.59 9.19 16.33
CA ARG A 60 -26.76 8.00 17.17
C ARG A 60 -26.43 6.70 16.44
N ASN A 61 -26.82 6.58 15.17
CA ASN A 61 -26.55 5.37 14.37
C ASN A 61 -25.05 5.26 14.08
N TRP A 62 -24.38 6.38 13.78
CA TRP A 62 -22.92 6.42 13.61
C TRP A 62 -22.19 5.98 14.88
N ILE A 63 -22.60 6.49 16.05
CA ILE A 63 -22.01 6.11 17.35
C ILE A 63 -22.20 4.61 17.59
N GLN A 64 -23.42 4.09 17.39
CA GLN A 64 -23.72 2.67 17.61
C GLN A 64 -22.89 1.74 16.71
N GLU A 65 -22.79 2.05 15.41
CA GLU A 65 -21.96 1.26 14.49
C GLU A 65 -20.47 1.42 14.79
N ALA A 66 -19.99 2.59 15.20
CA ALA A 66 -18.60 2.81 15.60
C ALA A 66 -18.25 2.01 16.87
N GLU A 67 -19.13 2.00 17.87
CA GLU A 67 -18.99 1.18 19.08
C GLU A 67 -19.03 -0.31 18.77
N GLN A 68 -19.87 -0.72 17.82
CA GLN A 68 -19.92 -2.10 17.35
C GLN A 68 -18.60 -2.47 16.67
N LEU A 69 -18.10 -1.63 15.74
CA LEU A 69 -16.84 -1.86 15.03
C LEU A 69 -15.67 -1.95 16.00
N TRP A 70 -15.64 -1.07 16.99
CA TRP A 70 -14.66 -1.11 18.06
C TRP A 70 -14.74 -2.43 18.84
N ARG A 71 -15.92 -2.82 19.32
CA ARG A 71 -16.06 -4.02 20.17
C ARG A 71 -15.81 -5.33 19.42
N GLU A 72 -16.27 -5.45 18.18
CA GLU A 72 -16.28 -6.70 17.43
C GLU A 72 -15.04 -6.89 16.54
N VAL A 73 -14.42 -5.80 16.06
CA VAL A 73 -13.30 -5.89 15.11
C VAL A 73 -11.99 -5.38 15.71
N VAL A 74 -11.99 -4.17 16.29
CA VAL A 74 -10.73 -3.52 16.68
C VAL A 74 -10.24 -3.95 18.05
N ARG A 75 -11.12 -4.00 19.06
CA ARG A 75 -10.78 -4.31 20.45
C ARG A 75 -10.21 -5.71 20.65
N PRO A 76 -10.75 -6.78 20.04
CA PRO A 76 -10.19 -8.13 20.19
C PRO A 76 -8.74 -8.20 19.67
N GLU A 77 -8.46 -7.45 18.62
CA GLU A 77 -7.19 -7.45 17.90
C GLU A 77 -6.29 -6.25 18.27
N LEU A 78 -6.61 -5.53 19.35
CA LEU A 78 -5.99 -4.25 19.69
C LEU A 78 -4.47 -4.39 19.87
N PHE A 79 -4.01 -5.49 20.48
CA PHE A 79 -2.59 -5.77 20.61
C PHE A 79 -1.89 -5.86 19.24
N HIS A 80 -2.47 -6.60 18.31
CA HIS A 80 -1.93 -6.78 16.97
C HIS A 80 -1.98 -5.48 16.15
N LEU A 81 -3.03 -4.68 16.31
CA LEU A 81 -3.10 -3.35 15.71
C LEU A 81 -2.00 -2.43 16.24
N LEU A 82 -1.81 -2.35 17.56
CA LEU A 82 -0.77 -1.53 18.17
C LEU A 82 0.63 -2.02 17.78
N LEU A 83 0.86 -3.33 17.77
CA LEU A 83 2.12 -3.91 17.32
C LEU A 83 2.40 -3.55 15.85
N GLY A 84 1.41 -3.69 14.96
CA GLY A 84 1.55 -3.32 13.55
C GLY A 84 1.86 -1.84 13.36
N ILE A 85 1.21 -0.95 14.12
CA ILE A 85 1.51 0.50 14.12
C ILE A 85 2.94 0.75 14.61
N CYS A 86 3.36 0.12 15.72
CA CYS A 86 4.70 0.25 16.27
C CYS A 86 5.78 -0.24 15.28
N LEU A 87 5.57 -1.39 14.65
CA LEU A 87 6.47 -1.92 13.62
C LEU A 87 6.54 -0.97 12.42
N GLY A 88 5.40 -0.49 11.93
CA GLY A 88 5.35 0.48 10.83
C GLY A 88 6.08 1.80 11.16
N LEU A 89 5.83 2.39 12.33
CA LEU A 89 6.50 3.61 12.78
C LEU A 89 8.00 3.38 13.01
N GLY A 90 8.38 2.25 13.60
CA GLY A 90 9.77 1.85 13.78
C GLY A 90 10.51 1.75 12.45
N MET A 91 9.88 1.15 11.44
CA MET A 91 10.44 1.05 10.08
C MET A 91 10.60 2.42 9.42
N VAL A 92 9.61 3.31 9.55
CA VAL A 92 9.71 4.70 9.06
C VAL A 92 10.88 5.42 9.75
N ALA A 93 11.06 5.24 11.06
CA ALA A 93 12.15 5.84 11.81
C ALA A 93 13.52 5.28 11.39
N VAL A 94 13.65 3.96 11.21
CA VAL A 94 14.88 3.33 10.72
C VAL A 94 15.21 3.81 9.32
N GLY A 95 14.22 3.85 8.42
CA GLY A 95 14.39 4.41 7.08
C GLY A 95 14.87 5.87 7.13
N ALA A 96 14.30 6.67 8.03
CA ALA A 96 14.70 8.05 8.27
C ALA A 96 16.17 8.19 8.70
N LEU A 97 16.61 7.32 9.60
CA LEU A 97 18.00 7.28 10.09
C LEU A 97 18.96 6.83 9.00
N LEU A 98 18.63 5.78 8.25
CA LEU A 98 19.48 5.25 7.17
C LEU A 98 19.69 6.27 6.06
N SER A 99 18.63 6.95 5.62
CA SER A 99 18.76 8.00 4.61
C SER A 99 19.46 9.26 5.13
N LYS A 100 19.34 9.59 6.43
CA LYS A 100 20.16 10.65 7.04
C LYS A 100 21.65 10.28 7.04
N LYS A 101 22.00 9.04 7.42
CA LYS A 101 23.40 8.55 7.41
C LYS A 101 24.00 8.47 6.00
N ALA A 102 23.23 8.00 5.02
CA ALA A 102 23.65 7.97 3.62
C ALA A 102 23.96 9.36 3.07
N ARG A 103 23.21 10.40 3.47
CA ARG A 103 23.49 11.80 3.09
C ARG A 103 24.75 12.38 3.76
N LEU A 104 25.16 11.82 4.90
CA LEU A 104 26.33 12.29 5.66
C LEU A 104 27.64 11.58 5.25
N GLY A 105 27.62 10.73 4.20
CA GLY A 105 28.83 10.07 3.69
C GLY A 105 29.51 9.08 4.66
N THR A 106 28.87 8.77 5.79
CA THR A 106 29.45 7.90 6.85
C THR A 106 29.26 6.40 6.59
N TRP A 107 28.56 6.05 5.52
CA TRP A 107 28.40 4.68 5.02
C TRP A 107 28.96 4.66 3.61
N GLY A 108 29.95 3.80 3.35
CA GLY A 108 30.74 3.70 2.10
C GLY A 108 29.98 3.24 0.85
N TRP A 109 28.74 3.69 0.68
CA TRP A 109 27.99 3.62 -0.57
C TRP A 109 28.01 5.01 -1.19
N GLU A 110 28.90 5.24 -2.14
CA GLU A 110 29.08 6.53 -2.85
C GLU A 110 27.85 6.98 -3.67
N ALA A 111 26.77 6.21 -3.66
CA ALA A 111 25.48 6.61 -4.20
C ALA A 111 24.47 6.72 -3.05
N GLY A 112 24.00 7.94 -2.76
CA GLY A 112 22.88 8.16 -1.84
C GLY A 112 21.72 7.22 -2.18
N ILE A 113 20.98 6.75 -1.16
CA ILE A 113 19.84 5.82 -1.35
C ILE A 113 18.91 6.40 -2.41
N ASP A 114 18.87 5.74 -3.56
CA ASP A 114 17.96 6.06 -4.66
C ASP A 114 16.52 6.08 -4.10
N PRO A 115 15.79 7.20 -4.22
CA PRO A 115 14.42 7.31 -3.74
C PRO A 115 13.48 6.22 -4.28
N TYR A 116 13.78 5.65 -5.45
CA TYR A 116 13.11 4.46 -5.97
C TYR A 116 13.27 3.24 -5.03
N ARG A 117 14.48 2.95 -4.58
CA ARG A 117 14.78 1.83 -3.67
C ARG A 117 14.14 2.02 -2.30
N PHE A 118 14.12 3.27 -1.80
CA PHE A 118 13.46 3.59 -0.53
C PHE A 118 11.95 3.33 -0.60
N ARG A 119 11.31 3.71 -1.72
CA ARG A 119 9.89 3.44 -1.95
C ARG A 119 9.58 1.96 -2.06
N ALA A 120 10.37 1.23 -2.84
CA ALA A 120 10.20 -0.22 -2.99
C ALA A 120 10.29 -0.92 -1.63
N ALA A 121 11.21 -0.50 -0.75
CA ALA A 121 11.28 -0.98 0.62
C ALA A 121 10.01 -0.63 1.43
N GLY A 122 9.49 0.59 1.34
CA GLY A 122 8.25 0.98 2.00
C GLY A 122 7.02 0.17 1.55
N GLN A 123 6.90 -0.07 0.24
CA GLN A 123 5.84 -0.93 -0.31
C GLN A 123 6.00 -2.38 0.17
N PHE A 124 7.21 -2.93 0.12
CA PHE A 124 7.52 -4.27 0.61
C PHE A 124 7.14 -4.42 2.10
N MET A 125 7.50 -3.45 2.94
CA MET A 125 7.12 -3.47 4.36
C MET A 125 5.61 -3.38 4.58
N ALA A 126 4.92 -2.51 3.82
CA ALA A 126 3.45 -2.41 3.91
C ALA A 126 2.78 -3.73 3.54
N MET A 127 3.30 -4.45 2.54
CA MET A 127 2.81 -5.77 2.15
C MET A 127 3.08 -6.84 3.21
N LEU A 128 4.26 -6.83 3.85
CA LEU A 128 4.55 -7.75 4.96
C LEU A 128 3.66 -7.48 6.19
N LEU A 129 3.41 -6.21 6.52
CA LEU A 129 2.49 -5.86 7.61
C LEU A 129 1.05 -6.27 7.28
N LEU A 130 0.60 -6.07 6.04
CA LEU A 130 -0.71 -6.54 5.60
C LEU A 130 -0.81 -8.06 5.64
N LEU A 131 0.24 -8.78 5.21
CA LEU A 131 0.31 -10.23 5.33
C LEU A 131 0.22 -10.66 6.80
N TYR A 132 0.95 -10.01 7.70
CA TYR A 132 0.86 -10.25 9.13
C TYR A 132 -0.59 -10.10 9.64
N PHE A 133 -1.29 -9.02 9.30
CA PHE A 133 -2.68 -8.84 9.69
C PHE A 133 -3.58 -9.95 9.16
N VAL A 134 -3.37 -10.37 7.89
CA VAL A 134 -4.16 -11.43 7.25
C VAL A 134 -3.98 -12.77 7.97
N GLU A 135 -2.76 -13.10 8.38
CA GLU A 135 -2.45 -14.34 9.08
C GLU A 135 -2.92 -14.35 10.54
N VAL A 136 -2.87 -13.20 11.22
CA VAL A 136 -3.00 -13.15 12.69
C VAL A 136 -4.37 -12.65 13.16
N THR A 137 -4.97 -11.69 12.46
CA THR A 137 -6.14 -10.94 12.94
C THR A 137 -7.41 -11.18 12.11
N GLY A 138 -7.27 -11.89 10.98
CA GLY A 138 -8.36 -12.16 10.05
C GLY A 138 -8.65 -11.01 9.08
N LEU A 139 -9.68 -11.21 8.23
CA LEU A 139 -9.94 -10.32 7.10
C LEU A 139 -10.49 -8.94 7.48
N ASN A 140 -11.25 -8.83 8.58
CA ASN A 140 -11.89 -7.56 8.95
C ASN A 140 -10.85 -6.49 9.29
N LEU A 141 -9.94 -6.77 10.23
CA LEU A 141 -8.90 -5.80 10.60
C LEU A 141 -7.89 -5.58 9.47
N SER A 142 -7.55 -6.64 8.73
CA SER A 142 -6.70 -6.55 7.54
C SER A 142 -7.29 -5.62 6.48
N PHE A 143 -8.61 -5.66 6.27
CA PHE A 143 -9.30 -4.77 5.35
C PHE A 143 -9.24 -3.32 5.83
N LEU A 144 -9.51 -3.07 7.12
CA LEU A 144 -9.40 -1.73 7.70
C LEU A 144 -7.97 -1.17 7.57
N PHE A 145 -6.96 -2.02 7.77
CA PHE A 145 -5.56 -1.66 7.57
C PHE A 145 -5.28 -1.29 6.10
N LEU A 146 -5.74 -2.10 5.14
CA LEU A 146 -5.63 -1.78 3.71
C LEU A 146 -6.31 -0.44 3.37
N MET A 147 -7.51 -0.19 3.89
CA MET A 147 -8.23 1.07 3.68
C MET A 147 -7.50 2.26 4.31
N ALA A 148 -6.83 2.08 5.45
CA ALA A 148 -5.95 3.08 6.03
C ALA A 148 -4.72 3.36 5.15
N LEU A 149 -4.13 2.34 4.51
CA LEU A 149 -3.05 2.53 3.53
C LEU A 149 -3.52 3.29 2.29
N VAL A 150 -4.71 3.00 1.78
CA VAL A 150 -5.34 3.74 0.67
C VAL A 150 -5.56 5.20 1.07
N ALA A 151 -6.14 5.45 2.24
CA ALA A 151 -6.33 6.80 2.77
C ALA A 151 -5.00 7.55 2.91
N ALA A 152 -3.96 6.93 3.47
CA ALA A 152 -2.63 7.51 3.60
C ALA A 152 -2.01 7.86 2.24
N LEU A 153 -2.20 7.01 1.23
CA LEU A 153 -1.74 7.28 -0.13
C LEU A 153 -2.48 8.49 -0.74
N VAL A 154 -3.81 8.55 -0.60
CA VAL A 154 -4.62 9.70 -1.08
C VAL A 154 -4.19 11.01 -0.42
N VAL A 155 -3.98 11.02 0.90
CA VAL A 155 -3.44 12.18 1.64
C VAL A 155 -2.10 12.59 1.07
N SER A 156 -1.20 11.62 0.88
CA SER A 156 0.14 11.86 0.35
C SER A 156 0.10 12.47 -1.05
N GLU A 157 -0.76 11.98 -1.94
CA GLU A 157 -0.93 12.54 -3.30
C GLU A 157 -1.49 13.95 -3.28
N PHE A 158 -2.52 14.19 -2.47
CA PHE A 158 -3.11 15.51 -2.34
C PHE A 158 -2.09 16.55 -1.92
N PHE A 159 -1.32 16.31 -0.85
CA PHE A 159 -0.36 17.30 -0.36
C PHE A 159 0.79 17.60 -1.32
N LYS A 160 1.13 16.68 -2.23
CA LYS A 160 2.09 16.98 -3.30
C LYS A 160 1.53 17.92 -4.35
N SER A 161 0.24 17.80 -4.68
CA SER A 161 -0.40 18.65 -5.69
C SER A 161 -0.41 20.15 -5.34
N PHE A 162 -0.26 20.49 -4.05
CA PHE A 162 -0.13 21.87 -3.58
C PHE A 162 1.27 22.47 -3.78
N TYR A 163 2.28 21.66 -4.10
CA TYR A 163 3.67 22.09 -4.14
C TYR A 163 4.25 22.01 -5.55
N SER A 164 4.16 23.13 -6.28
CA SER A 164 4.91 23.34 -7.51
C SER A 164 6.37 23.71 -7.18
N PRO A 165 7.37 23.09 -7.82
CA PRO A 165 8.78 23.46 -7.64
C PRO A 165 9.09 24.93 -7.96
N ASN A 166 8.20 25.61 -8.71
CA ASN A 166 8.39 26.99 -9.17
C ASN A 166 7.65 28.05 -8.34
N SER A 167 6.92 27.67 -7.28
CA SER A 167 6.25 28.66 -6.41
C SER A 167 7.21 29.14 -5.31
N ALA A 168 7.62 30.40 -5.38
CA ALA A 168 8.61 31.05 -4.52
C ALA A 168 8.24 31.19 -3.02
N GLU A 169 7.09 30.67 -2.57
CA GLU A 169 6.66 30.80 -1.18
C GLU A 169 6.41 29.45 -0.50
N PRO A 170 7.39 28.92 0.25
CA PRO A 170 7.15 27.82 1.16
C PRO A 170 6.55 28.37 2.46
N THR A 171 5.23 28.32 2.62
CA THR A 171 4.62 28.57 3.93
C THR A 171 5.17 27.57 4.95
N ARG A 172 5.78 28.08 6.03
CA ARG A 172 6.69 27.37 6.95
C ARG A 172 6.19 26.07 7.63
N PRO A 173 4.89 25.75 7.79
CA PRO A 173 4.49 24.42 8.31
C PRO A 173 4.67 23.28 7.30
N ALA A 174 4.68 23.61 6.01
CA ALA A 174 4.53 22.65 4.93
C ALA A 174 5.85 22.03 4.44
N SER A 175 7.00 22.53 4.91
CA SER A 175 8.31 21.91 4.63
C SER A 175 8.46 20.54 5.31
N LYS A 176 7.86 20.36 6.50
CA LYS A 176 7.91 19.12 7.28
C LYS A 176 7.01 18.04 6.70
N LEU A 177 5.78 18.40 6.30
CA LEU A 177 4.85 17.52 5.58
C LEU A 177 5.35 17.18 4.17
N ARG A 178 5.99 18.14 3.47
CA ARG A 178 6.69 17.89 2.20
C ARG A 178 7.77 16.82 2.37
N ARG A 179 8.62 16.92 3.42
CA ARG A 179 9.58 15.85 3.73
C ARG A 179 8.86 14.52 3.89
N ILE A 180 7.83 14.43 4.73
CA ILE A 180 7.11 13.17 4.99
C ILE A 180 6.49 12.58 3.70
N SER A 181 5.90 13.41 2.83
CA SER A 181 5.36 12.96 1.54
C SER A 181 6.45 12.43 0.60
N TYR A 182 7.63 13.06 0.58
CA TYR A 182 8.78 12.55 -0.18
C TYR A 182 9.33 11.26 0.40
N TRP A 183 9.34 11.09 1.73
CA TRP A 183 9.71 9.85 2.38
C TRP A 183 8.75 8.73 1.99
N TRP A 184 7.44 8.98 2.09
CA TRP A 184 6.44 7.96 1.81
C TRP A 184 6.41 7.55 0.33
N THR A 185 6.70 8.49 -0.57
CA THR A 185 6.50 8.26 -2.00
C THR A 185 7.76 8.31 -2.82
N GLY A 186 8.93 8.46 -2.21
CA GLY A 186 10.23 8.32 -2.84
C GLY A 186 10.40 9.05 -4.17
N THR A 187 9.82 10.24 -4.35
CA THR A 187 10.08 11.04 -5.57
C THR A 187 11.31 11.91 -5.37
N ALA A 188 12.37 11.56 -6.07
CA ALA A 188 13.56 12.39 -6.23
C ALA A 188 13.23 13.57 -7.15
N GLY A 189 12.73 14.66 -6.58
CA GLY A 189 12.63 15.93 -7.31
C GLY A 189 11.41 16.10 -8.22
N PRO A 190 11.32 17.28 -8.86
CA PRO A 190 10.15 17.73 -9.59
C PRO A 190 10.20 17.21 -11.04
N GLY A 191 9.31 16.27 -11.39
CA GLY A 191 9.16 15.80 -12.77
C GLY A 191 8.84 14.31 -12.90
N GLU A 192 9.15 13.53 -11.87
CA GLU A 192 8.95 12.08 -11.87
C GLU A 192 7.53 11.67 -11.45
N LYS A 193 6.64 11.48 -12.44
CA LYS A 193 5.25 11.01 -12.28
C LYS A 193 5.14 9.52 -11.90
N PHE A 194 5.99 9.00 -11.02
CA PHE A 194 6.03 7.56 -10.71
C PHE A 194 5.08 7.14 -9.59
N TYR A 195 3.78 7.48 -9.64
CA TYR A 195 2.81 7.08 -8.60
C TYR A 195 2.04 5.79 -8.91
N PHE A 196 2.11 5.35 -10.16
CA PHE A 196 1.42 4.17 -10.66
C PHE A 196 1.68 2.89 -9.85
N PRO A 197 2.91 2.56 -9.41
CA PRO A 197 3.15 1.27 -8.76
C PRO A 197 2.45 1.10 -7.40
N SER A 198 2.41 2.14 -6.56
CA SER A 198 1.74 2.07 -5.24
C SER A 198 0.23 1.96 -5.39
N LEU A 199 -0.35 2.77 -6.29
CA LEU A 199 -1.78 2.74 -6.58
C LEU A 199 -2.19 1.37 -7.14
N PHE A 200 -1.41 0.84 -8.09
CA PHE A 200 -1.64 -0.48 -8.69
C PHE A 200 -1.52 -1.62 -7.68
N CYS A 201 -0.55 -1.56 -6.76
CA CYS A 201 -0.43 -2.49 -5.65
C CYS A 201 -1.69 -2.50 -4.79
N LEU A 202 -2.07 -1.33 -4.23
CA LEU A 202 -3.24 -1.25 -3.34
C LEU A 202 -4.55 -1.59 -4.06
N THR A 203 -4.68 -1.21 -5.33
CA THR A 203 -5.87 -1.51 -6.14
C THR A 203 -5.96 -3.01 -6.44
N GLY A 204 -4.86 -3.65 -6.86
CA GLY A 204 -4.83 -5.09 -7.11
C GLY A 204 -5.17 -5.87 -5.85
N LEU A 205 -4.57 -5.51 -4.71
CA LEU A 205 -4.88 -6.12 -3.43
C LEU A 205 -6.33 -5.88 -3.00
N LEU A 206 -6.88 -4.68 -3.21
CA LEU A 206 -8.28 -4.39 -2.90
C LEU A 206 -9.25 -5.23 -3.73
N VAL A 207 -8.97 -5.41 -5.02
CA VAL A 207 -9.77 -6.28 -5.90
C VAL A 207 -9.72 -7.73 -5.40
N VAL A 208 -8.53 -8.25 -5.07
CA VAL A 208 -8.40 -9.60 -4.50
C VAL A 208 -9.14 -9.70 -3.16
N PHE A 209 -9.05 -8.68 -2.32
CA PHE A 209 -9.72 -8.64 -1.02
C PHE A 209 -11.24 -8.76 -1.15
N LEU A 210 -11.84 -8.01 -2.08
CA LEU A 210 -13.30 -7.93 -2.24
C LEU A 210 -13.90 -9.11 -3.01
N TRP A 211 -13.17 -9.64 -4.00
CA TRP A 211 -13.72 -10.62 -4.95
C TRP A 211 -13.14 -12.03 -4.79
N LEU A 212 -11.90 -12.15 -4.30
CA LEU A 212 -11.13 -13.39 -4.27
C LEU A 212 -10.37 -13.56 -2.93
N PRO A 213 -11.01 -13.35 -1.76
CA PRO A 213 -10.30 -13.26 -0.47
C PRO A 213 -9.52 -14.53 -0.10
N ALA A 214 -9.98 -15.71 -0.55
CA ALA A 214 -9.26 -16.97 -0.35
C ALA A 214 -7.85 -17.00 -0.97
N TYR A 215 -7.60 -16.14 -1.96
CA TYR A 215 -6.35 -16.05 -2.70
C TYR A 215 -5.54 -14.81 -2.33
N LEU A 216 -5.93 -14.08 -1.27
CA LEU A 216 -5.21 -12.90 -0.80
C LEU A 216 -3.82 -13.24 -0.29
N ARG A 217 -3.70 -14.31 0.52
CA ARG A 217 -2.43 -14.80 1.07
C ARG A 217 -1.39 -15.14 -0.01
N PRO A 218 -1.67 -16.01 -1.01
CA PRO A 218 -0.70 -16.30 -2.07
C PRO A 218 -0.38 -15.06 -2.91
N SER A 219 -1.37 -14.20 -3.18
CA SER A 219 -1.15 -12.94 -3.91
C SER A 219 -0.19 -12.00 -3.19
N LEU A 220 -0.33 -11.85 -1.88
CA LEU A 220 0.57 -11.07 -1.03
C LEU A 220 1.98 -11.68 -0.99
N LEU A 221 2.10 -13.00 -0.86
CA LEU A 221 3.40 -13.67 -0.84
C LEU A 221 4.17 -13.48 -2.14
N LEU A 222 3.51 -13.65 -3.30
CA LEU A 222 4.17 -13.47 -4.59
C LEU A 222 4.57 -12.01 -4.82
N LEU A 223 3.71 -11.06 -4.46
CA LEU A 223 4.02 -9.64 -4.61
C LEU A 223 5.08 -9.14 -3.61
N ALA A 224 5.09 -9.68 -2.38
CA ALA A 224 6.06 -9.29 -1.37
C ALA A 224 7.41 -10.00 -1.53
N LEU A 225 7.44 -11.27 -1.96
CA LEU A 225 8.68 -12.05 -2.02
C LEU A 225 9.18 -12.25 -3.45
N SER A 226 8.35 -12.80 -4.33
CA SER A 226 8.78 -13.17 -5.68
C SER A 226 9.18 -11.94 -6.49
N ASP A 227 8.38 -10.87 -6.48
CA ASP A 227 8.64 -9.66 -7.28
C ASP A 227 9.92 -8.90 -6.86
N PRO A 228 10.16 -8.61 -5.56
CA PRO A 228 11.40 -7.94 -5.15
C PRO A 228 12.65 -8.80 -5.37
N VAL A 229 12.57 -10.12 -5.13
CA VAL A 229 13.70 -11.02 -5.36
C VAL A 229 14.03 -11.14 -6.84
N ALA A 230 13.02 -11.25 -7.71
CA ALA A 230 13.18 -11.25 -9.16
C ALA A 230 13.82 -9.95 -9.67
N THR A 231 13.37 -8.80 -9.15
CA THR A 231 13.95 -7.49 -9.47
C THR A 231 15.41 -7.41 -9.01
N TRP A 232 15.73 -7.89 -7.81
CA TRP A 232 17.10 -7.88 -7.30
C TRP A 232 18.04 -8.79 -8.12
N VAL A 233 17.61 -10.02 -8.42
CA VAL A 233 18.38 -10.95 -9.26
C VAL A 233 18.51 -10.41 -10.68
N GLY A 234 17.43 -9.88 -11.26
CA GLY A 234 17.42 -9.37 -12.62
C GLY A 234 18.27 -8.11 -12.80
N THR A 235 18.38 -7.27 -11.77
CA THR A 235 19.26 -6.10 -11.80
C THR A 235 20.73 -6.47 -11.59
N LYS A 236 21.03 -7.43 -10.72
CA LYS A 236 22.42 -7.81 -10.38
C LYS A 236 23.05 -8.82 -11.36
N PHE A 237 22.27 -9.79 -11.83
CA PHE A 237 22.74 -10.92 -12.63
C PHE A 237 22.06 -11.04 -14.01
N GLY A 238 21.08 -10.18 -14.30
CA GLY A 238 20.28 -10.29 -15.52
C GLY A 238 21.03 -9.92 -16.79
N LYS A 239 21.65 -10.92 -17.42
CA LYS A 239 22.40 -10.77 -18.69
C LYS A 239 21.47 -10.86 -19.90
N ARG A 240 20.47 -11.74 -19.86
CA ARG A 240 19.55 -11.98 -20.98
C ARG A 240 18.31 -11.12 -20.79
N LYS A 241 18.14 -10.10 -21.63
CA LYS A 241 17.01 -9.17 -21.53
C LYS A 241 15.76 -9.71 -22.22
N LEU A 242 14.62 -9.45 -21.59
CA LEU A 242 13.27 -9.70 -22.07
C LEU A 242 12.58 -8.35 -22.36
N ALA A 243 11.27 -8.39 -22.62
CA ALA A 243 10.47 -7.19 -22.82
C ALA A 243 10.62 -6.18 -21.66
N TRP A 244 10.51 -4.89 -21.99
CA TRP A 244 10.55 -3.77 -21.01
C TRP A 244 11.79 -3.72 -20.11
N GLY A 245 12.90 -4.36 -20.53
CA GLY A 245 14.16 -4.37 -19.79
C GLY A 245 14.18 -5.30 -18.58
N LYS A 246 13.20 -6.22 -18.47
CA LYS A 246 13.25 -7.36 -17.54
C LYS A 246 14.32 -8.37 -18.01
N SER A 247 14.68 -9.34 -17.17
CA SER A 247 15.67 -10.36 -17.54
C SER A 247 15.15 -11.77 -17.35
N LEU A 248 15.67 -12.69 -18.17
CA LEU A 248 15.34 -14.10 -18.05
C LEU A 248 15.75 -14.65 -16.69
N GLU A 249 16.91 -14.23 -16.17
CA GLU A 249 17.37 -14.60 -14.82
C GLU A 249 16.40 -14.11 -13.72
N GLY A 250 15.86 -12.90 -13.88
CA GLY A 250 14.87 -12.34 -12.96
C GLY A 250 13.57 -13.13 -12.99
N SER A 251 13.02 -13.41 -14.18
CA SER A 251 11.76 -14.17 -14.31
C SER A 251 11.90 -15.64 -13.91
N LEU A 252 13.06 -16.28 -14.14
CA LEU A 252 13.35 -17.62 -13.61
C LEU A 252 13.41 -17.62 -12.08
N CYS A 253 13.98 -16.57 -11.50
CA CYS A 253 13.99 -16.39 -10.05
C CYS A 253 12.58 -16.13 -9.50
N PHE A 254 11.78 -15.30 -10.18
CA PHE A 254 10.37 -15.11 -9.86
C PHE A 254 9.64 -16.45 -9.81
N PHE A 255 9.75 -17.24 -10.88
CA PHE A 255 9.14 -18.56 -10.98
C PHE A 255 9.53 -19.46 -9.80
N ALA A 256 10.84 -19.58 -9.51
CA ALA A 256 11.34 -20.42 -8.44
C ALA A 256 10.79 -19.98 -7.06
N VAL A 257 10.84 -18.69 -6.75
CA VAL A 257 10.33 -18.16 -5.47
C VAL A 257 8.81 -18.30 -5.38
N ALA A 258 8.09 -17.99 -6.46
CA ALA A 258 6.63 -18.14 -6.52
C ALA A 258 6.21 -19.61 -6.32
N PHE A 259 6.89 -20.55 -6.97
CA PHE A 259 6.65 -21.98 -6.79
C PHE A 259 6.84 -22.40 -5.33
N LEU A 260 7.95 -22.01 -4.69
CA LEU A 260 8.20 -22.32 -3.29
C LEU A 260 7.18 -21.68 -2.35
N CYS A 261 6.75 -20.44 -2.61
CA CYS A 261 5.71 -19.78 -1.83
C CYS A 261 4.37 -20.51 -1.95
N LEU A 262 3.96 -20.90 -3.16
CA LEU A 262 2.69 -21.61 -3.37
C LEU A 262 2.73 -23.04 -2.81
N PHE A 263 3.81 -23.77 -3.04
CA PHE A 263 3.94 -25.16 -2.62
C PHE A 263 4.21 -25.31 -1.12
N LEU A 264 5.21 -24.59 -0.59
CA LEU A 264 5.65 -24.77 0.81
C LEU A 264 4.85 -23.90 1.78
N LEU A 265 4.61 -22.63 1.44
CA LEU A 265 3.99 -21.68 2.39
C LEU A 265 2.46 -21.70 2.31
N CYS A 266 1.91 -21.91 1.11
CA CYS A 266 0.46 -21.98 0.91
C CYS A 266 -0.07 -23.42 0.83
N SER A 267 0.81 -24.42 0.76
CA SER A 267 0.46 -25.85 0.72
C SER A 267 -0.45 -26.23 -0.47
N TYR A 268 -0.34 -25.53 -1.60
CA TYR A 268 -1.04 -25.93 -2.83
C TYR A 268 -0.41 -27.20 -3.43
N PRO A 269 -1.17 -28.01 -4.18
CA PRO A 269 -0.64 -29.16 -4.90
C PRO A 269 0.55 -28.79 -5.79
N LEU A 270 1.51 -29.71 -5.96
CA LEU A 270 2.75 -29.47 -6.69
C LEU A 270 2.50 -28.98 -8.12
N VAL A 271 1.59 -29.65 -8.84
CA VAL A 271 1.27 -29.30 -10.24
C VAL A 271 0.58 -27.94 -10.31
N LEU A 272 -0.42 -27.68 -9.47
CA LEU A 272 -1.09 -26.37 -9.41
C LEU A 272 -0.10 -25.25 -9.07
N SER A 273 0.81 -25.47 -8.12
CA SER A 273 1.85 -24.52 -7.73
C SER A 273 2.81 -24.21 -8.87
N ALA A 274 3.29 -25.25 -9.58
CA ALA A 274 4.22 -25.10 -10.70
C ALA A 274 3.57 -24.38 -11.88
N VAL A 275 2.36 -24.77 -12.28
CA VAL A 275 1.63 -24.15 -13.39
C VAL A 275 1.28 -22.71 -13.06
N THR A 276 0.75 -22.43 -11.87
CA THR A 276 0.42 -21.06 -11.44
C THR A 276 1.68 -20.19 -11.40
N ALA A 277 2.76 -20.65 -10.77
CA ALA A 277 4.01 -19.89 -10.71
C ALA A 277 4.56 -19.57 -12.10
N LEU A 278 4.48 -20.53 -13.04
CA LEU A 278 4.91 -20.31 -14.42
C LEU A 278 4.06 -19.25 -15.11
N LEU A 279 2.73 -19.37 -15.03
CA LEU A 279 1.82 -18.41 -15.67
C LEU A 279 1.97 -17.01 -15.09
N VAL A 280 2.11 -16.86 -13.76
CA VAL A 280 2.34 -15.55 -13.15
C VAL A 280 3.72 -15.00 -13.53
N ALA A 281 4.77 -15.83 -13.60
CA ALA A 281 6.09 -15.40 -14.07
C ALA A 281 6.05 -14.91 -15.53
N LEU A 282 5.25 -15.54 -16.39
CA LEU A 282 5.04 -15.08 -17.77
C LEU A 282 4.35 -13.72 -17.80
N VAL A 283 3.27 -13.55 -17.02
CA VAL A 283 2.57 -12.26 -16.87
C VAL A 283 3.52 -11.16 -16.37
N GLU A 284 4.34 -11.47 -15.36
CA GLU A 284 5.37 -10.58 -14.83
C GLU A 284 6.36 -10.18 -15.93
N SER A 285 6.89 -11.15 -16.68
CA SER A 285 7.95 -10.94 -17.67
C SER A 285 7.55 -10.05 -18.86
N VAL A 286 6.27 -10.01 -19.21
CA VAL A 286 5.72 -9.16 -20.29
C VAL A 286 5.18 -7.82 -19.79
N GLY A 287 5.01 -7.68 -18.47
CA GLY A 287 4.49 -6.48 -17.82
C GLY A 287 5.48 -5.31 -17.86
N ARG A 288 4.97 -4.10 -18.11
CA ARG A 288 5.73 -2.87 -17.88
C ARG A 288 5.96 -2.67 -16.38
N ARG A 289 7.10 -2.08 -16.02
CA ARG A 289 7.43 -1.74 -14.62
C ARG A 289 6.28 -0.97 -13.95
N GLY A 290 5.86 -1.45 -12.79
CA GLY A 290 4.78 -0.88 -11.99
C GLY A 290 3.40 -1.49 -12.27
N VAL A 291 3.16 -2.03 -13.48
CA VAL A 291 1.90 -2.74 -13.83
C VAL A 291 1.87 -4.15 -13.23
N ASP A 292 3.04 -4.74 -13.00
CA ASP A 292 3.25 -5.96 -12.19
C ASP A 292 2.56 -5.87 -10.83
N ASN A 293 2.62 -4.72 -10.16
CA ASN A 293 1.96 -4.52 -8.87
C ASN A 293 0.42 -4.69 -8.90
N LEU A 294 -0.22 -4.45 -10.05
CA LEU A 294 -1.65 -4.73 -10.24
C LEU A 294 -1.87 -6.17 -10.75
N THR A 295 -1.07 -6.58 -11.73
CA THR A 295 -1.28 -7.82 -12.47
C THR A 295 -0.88 -9.07 -11.69
N ILE A 296 0.16 -9.03 -10.84
CA ILE A 296 0.60 -10.19 -10.06
C ILE A 296 -0.50 -10.67 -9.09
N PRO A 297 -1.10 -9.84 -8.23
CA PRO A 297 -2.19 -10.28 -7.35
C PRO A 297 -3.40 -10.83 -8.13
N LEU A 298 -3.77 -10.15 -9.21
CA LEU A 298 -4.91 -10.57 -10.04
C LEU A 298 -4.63 -11.88 -10.77
N ALA A 299 -3.49 -12.01 -11.42
CA ALA A 299 -3.10 -13.23 -12.13
C ALA A 299 -2.99 -14.42 -11.16
N THR A 300 -2.35 -14.21 -10.00
CA THR A 300 -2.22 -15.25 -8.97
C THR A 300 -3.59 -15.76 -8.52
N SER A 301 -4.48 -14.84 -8.16
CA SER A 301 -5.82 -15.20 -7.69
C SER A 301 -6.70 -15.82 -8.78
N LEU A 302 -6.64 -15.34 -10.02
CA LEU A 302 -7.38 -15.91 -11.15
C LEU A 302 -6.89 -17.30 -11.52
N PHE A 303 -5.58 -17.52 -11.63
CA PHE A 303 -5.03 -18.83 -11.99
C PHE A 303 -5.32 -19.87 -10.90
N LEU A 304 -5.15 -19.52 -9.61
CA LEU A 304 -5.52 -20.43 -8.52
C LEU A 304 -7.03 -20.70 -8.44
N ARG A 305 -7.87 -19.77 -8.92
CA ARG A 305 -9.33 -19.94 -8.93
C ARG A 305 -9.81 -20.84 -10.06
N PHE A 306 -9.23 -20.71 -11.25
CA PHE A 306 -9.78 -21.28 -12.47
C PHE A 306 -8.98 -22.44 -13.05
N LEU A 307 -7.76 -22.70 -12.59
CA LEU A 307 -7.03 -23.91 -12.98
C LEU A 307 -7.67 -25.14 -12.30
N PRO A 308 -8.10 -26.16 -13.08
CA PRO A 308 -8.79 -27.33 -12.55
C PRO A 308 -7.80 -28.41 -12.04
N LEU A 309 -6.84 -28.02 -11.19
CA LEU A 309 -5.71 -28.85 -10.76
C LEU A 309 -5.63 -29.02 -9.24
#